data_AF-A0AA89C2X3-F1
#
_entry.id   AF-A0AA89C2X3-F1
#
_cell.length_a   1.000
_cell.length_b   1.000
_cell.length_c   1.000
_cell.angle_alpha   90.00
_cell.angle_beta   90.00
_cell.angle_gamma   90.00
#
_symmetry.space_group_name_H-M   'P 1'
#
loop_
_entity.id
_entity.type
_entity.pdbx_description
1 polymer ?
#
loop_
_entity_poly.entity_id
_entity_poly.type
_entity_poly.pdbx_seq_one_letter_code
_entity_poly.pdbx_strand_id
1 'polypeptide(L)'
;MLTGTKSNYMILPKFSEMEKNITNIPTTIDDIFTVGCDETRNQEVPDMCVSTLKQNEKILEATKMALETGELTPLVKEELKYTIQTRRLAEGKEELQVQFEDPINSELRPDEVERVERRREQNRMAAQRFRQRQKSRGDELQKAFIKVQCMHY
;
A
#
# COMPACT_ATOMS: atom_id res chain seq x y z
N MET A 1 -32.19 -20.37 -37.94
CA MET A 1 -30.76 -20.60 -37.66
C MET A 1 -30.39 -19.74 -36.45
N LEU A 2 -30.11 -20.34 -35.30
CA LEU A 2 -29.63 -19.65 -34.10
C LEU A 2 -28.42 -20.44 -33.59
N THR A 3 -27.22 -19.90 -33.80
CA THR A 3 -25.96 -20.50 -33.35
C THR A 3 -25.63 -20.00 -31.95
N GLY A 4 -25.87 -20.85 -30.94
CA GLY A 4 -25.45 -20.61 -29.57
C GLY A 4 -23.95 -20.81 -29.40
N THR A 5 -23.23 -19.74 -29.03
CA THR A 5 -21.81 -19.78 -28.66
C THR A 5 -21.67 -20.36 -27.25
N LYS A 6 -20.99 -21.50 -27.10
CA LYS A 6 -20.63 -22.08 -25.81
C LYS A 6 -19.46 -21.29 -25.20
N SER A 7 -19.69 -20.71 -24.01
CA SER A 7 -18.66 -20.09 -23.18
C SER A 7 -17.68 -21.16 -22.69
N ASN A 8 -16.42 -21.05 -23.09
CA ASN A 8 -15.34 -21.97 -22.72
C ASN A 8 -14.61 -21.37 -21.50
N TYR A 9 -15.00 -21.77 -20.29
CA TYR A 9 -14.30 -21.38 -19.08
C TYR A 9 -13.06 -22.27 -18.92
N MET A 10 -11.87 -21.67 -18.98
CA MET A 10 -10.60 -22.30 -18.65
C MET A 10 -10.61 -22.77 -17.20
N ILE A 11 -10.46 -24.07 -16.97
CA ILE A 11 -10.31 -24.67 -15.65
C ILE A 11 -8.86 -24.44 -15.20
N LEU A 12 -8.65 -23.63 -14.16
CA LEU A 12 -7.35 -23.51 -13.50
C LEU A 12 -7.09 -24.75 -12.63
N PRO A 13 -5.86 -25.29 -12.61
CA PRO A 13 -5.51 -26.47 -11.83
C PRO A 13 -5.60 -26.18 -10.31
N LYS A 14 -5.95 -27.22 -9.54
CA LYS A 14 -6.17 -27.13 -8.09
C LYS A 14 -4.87 -26.91 -7.35
N PHE A 15 -4.93 -26.06 -6.33
CA PHE A 15 -3.83 -25.59 -5.47
C PHE A 15 -3.05 -26.69 -4.72
N SER A 16 -3.52 -27.95 -4.74
CA SER A 16 -2.94 -29.08 -4.00
C SER A 16 -1.70 -29.70 -4.67
N GLU A 17 -1.31 -29.26 -5.87
CA GLU A 17 -0.21 -29.89 -6.64
C GLU A 17 1.14 -29.18 -6.48
N MET A 18 1.23 -28.06 -5.75
CA MET A 18 2.46 -27.26 -5.63
C MET A 18 3.36 -27.57 -4.42
N GLU A 19 2.97 -28.45 -3.50
CA GLU A 19 3.69 -28.60 -2.21
C GLU A 19 4.80 -29.68 -2.17
N LYS A 20 5.20 -30.29 -3.29
CA LYS A 20 6.11 -31.46 -3.26
C LYS A 20 7.59 -31.18 -3.56
N ASN A 21 8.09 -29.95 -3.43
CA ASN A 21 9.50 -29.66 -3.72
C ASN A 21 10.24 -28.82 -2.67
N ILE A 22 9.83 -28.91 -1.40
CA ILE A 22 10.48 -28.22 -0.28
C ILE A 22 11.06 -29.26 0.68
N THR A 23 12.04 -30.06 0.25
CA THR A 23 12.74 -30.99 1.15
C THR A 23 14.24 -31.10 0.88
N ASN A 24 14.92 -30.02 0.52
CA ASN A 24 16.40 -29.97 0.53
C ASN A 24 16.90 -28.57 0.89
N ILE A 25 16.60 -28.13 2.11
CA ILE A 25 17.30 -26.98 2.72
C ILE A 25 18.14 -27.53 3.87
N PRO A 26 19.48 -27.44 3.81
CA PRO A 26 20.35 -27.92 4.89
C PRO A 26 20.12 -27.08 6.16
N THR A 27 19.98 -27.77 7.31
CA THR A 27 19.42 -27.22 8.57
C THR A 27 20.47 -26.88 9.62
N THR A 28 21.75 -26.81 9.28
CA THR A 28 22.83 -26.47 10.22
C THR A 28 23.84 -25.51 9.59
N ILE A 29 24.19 -24.46 10.33
CA ILE A 29 24.99 -23.30 9.90
C ILE A 29 26.50 -23.64 9.79
N ASP A 30 26.95 -24.73 10.40
CA ASP A 30 28.38 -24.98 10.60
C ASP A 30 29.10 -25.66 9.41
N ASP A 31 28.40 -26.03 8.33
CA ASP A 31 29.01 -26.68 7.16
C ASP A 31 29.28 -25.71 5.98
N ILE A 32 28.97 -24.41 6.10
CA ILE A 32 29.17 -23.44 5.00
C ILE A 32 30.62 -22.94 4.91
N PHE A 33 31.44 -23.10 5.95
CA PHE A 33 32.75 -22.45 6.02
C PHE A 33 33.93 -23.44 6.02
N THR A 34 34.05 -24.30 5.00
CA THR A 34 35.35 -24.96 4.74
C THR A 34 35.56 -25.36 3.28
N VAL A 35 35.67 -24.39 2.37
CA VAL A 35 36.51 -24.47 1.15
C VAL A 35 36.90 -23.02 0.83
N GLY A 36 38.10 -22.56 1.13
CA GLY A 36 39.33 -22.87 0.39
C GLY A 36 39.84 -21.54 -0.20
N CYS A 37 40.87 -20.99 0.41
CA CYS A 37 41.60 -19.84 -0.12
C CYS A 37 42.28 -20.27 -1.43
N ASP A 38 41.88 -19.69 -2.56
CA ASP A 38 42.70 -19.66 -3.76
C ASP A 38 42.66 -18.26 -4.38
N GLU A 39 43.86 -17.72 -4.58
CA GLU A 39 44.16 -16.42 -5.12
C GLU A 39 43.83 -16.32 -6.62
N THR A 40 43.50 -15.11 -7.04
CA THR A 40 43.45 -14.60 -8.44
C THR A 40 42.32 -15.08 -9.35
N ARG A 41 41.29 -14.23 -9.45
CA ARG A 41 40.73 -13.89 -10.76
C ARG A 41 40.41 -12.41 -10.77
N ASN A 42 41.23 -11.64 -11.48
CA ASN A 42 40.90 -10.28 -11.89
C ASN A 42 39.63 -10.36 -12.73
N GLN A 43 38.48 -10.24 -12.08
CA GLN A 43 37.23 -9.91 -12.75
C GLN A 43 37.24 -8.39 -12.79
N GLU A 44 37.57 -7.83 -13.95
CA GLU A 44 37.38 -6.41 -14.22
C GLU A 44 35.98 -6.03 -13.73
N VAL A 45 35.91 -5.20 -12.69
CA VAL A 45 34.65 -4.66 -12.20
C VAL A 45 34.17 -3.73 -13.31
N PRO A 46 33.11 -4.07 -14.06
CA PRO A 46 32.67 -3.22 -15.15
C PRO A 46 32.32 -1.85 -14.56
N ASP A 47 32.84 -0.79 -15.20
CA ASP A 47 32.64 0.61 -14.80
C ASP A 47 31.20 0.82 -14.34
N MET A 48 31.02 0.93 -13.03
CA MET A 48 29.71 1.13 -12.43
C MET A 48 29.20 2.49 -12.85
N CYS A 49 28.21 2.51 -13.76
CA CYS A 49 27.62 3.74 -14.23
C CYS A 49 27.02 4.54 -13.05
N VAL A 50 27.17 5.87 -13.11
CA VAL A 50 26.77 6.84 -12.06
C VAL A 50 25.30 6.70 -11.63
N SER A 51 24.44 6.15 -12.51
CA SER A 51 23.04 5.83 -12.23
C SER A 51 22.87 4.78 -11.14
N THR A 52 23.75 3.78 -11.09
CA THR A 52 23.64 2.67 -10.14
C THR A 52 24.01 3.10 -8.72
N LEU A 53 24.96 4.04 -8.57
CA LEU A 53 25.31 4.61 -7.26
C LEU A 53 24.15 5.40 -6.65
N LYS A 54 23.45 6.20 -7.46
CA LYS A 54 22.25 6.96 -7.01
C LYS A 54 21.08 6.06 -6.65
N GLN A 55 20.96 4.90 -7.29
CA GLN A 55 19.94 3.90 -6.95
C GLN A 55 20.27 3.23 -5.61
N ASN A 56 21.55 2.89 -5.38
CA ASN A 56 22.01 2.30 -4.12
C ASN A 56 21.74 3.20 -2.91
N GLU A 57 21.91 4.53 -3.06
CA GLU A 57 21.59 5.50 -2.00
C GLU A 57 20.10 5.47 -1.61
N LYS A 58 19.19 5.38 -2.58
CA LYS A 58 17.74 5.33 -2.32
C LYS A 58 17.31 4.04 -1.64
N ILE A 59 17.90 2.92 -2.03
CA ILE A 59 17.67 1.62 -1.38
C ILE A 59 18.18 1.65 0.07
N LEU A 60 19.34 2.26 0.32
CA LEU A 60 19.88 2.41 1.67
C LEU A 60 18.93 3.24 2.55
N GLU A 61 18.45 4.38 2.04
CA GLU A 61 17.49 5.22 2.76
C GLU A 61 16.16 4.51 3.01
N ALA A 62 15.63 3.79 2.02
CA ALA A 62 14.43 2.97 2.19
C ALA A 62 14.61 1.86 3.24
N THR A 63 15.79 1.24 3.27
CA THR A 63 16.14 0.22 4.28
C THR A 63 16.15 0.84 5.67
N LYS A 64 16.79 2.00 5.83
CA LYS A 64 16.83 2.73 7.09
C LYS A 64 15.41 3.07 7.57
N MET A 65 14.57 3.63 6.71
CA MET A 65 13.17 3.95 7.05
C MET A 65 12.38 2.70 7.46
N ALA A 66 12.54 1.58 6.74
CA ALA A 66 11.83 0.35 7.07
C ALA A 66 12.24 -0.23 8.43
N LEU A 67 13.52 -0.09 8.80
CA LEU A 67 14.01 -0.48 10.13
C LEU A 67 13.46 0.44 11.23
N GLU A 68 13.35 1.73 10.97
CA GLU A 68 12.83 2.71 11.94
C GLU A 68 11.32 2.58 12.15
N THR A 69 10.54 2.35 11.09
CA THR A 69 9.07 2.27 11.16
C THR A 69 8.54 0.86 11.41
N GLY A 70 9.34 -0.18 11.09
CA GLY A 70 8.89 -1.57 11.08
C GLY A 70 7.98 -1.92 9.89
N GLU A 71 7.82 -1.01 8.92
CA GLU A 71 6.99 -1.23 7.74
C GLU A 71 7.85 -1.50 6.50
N LEU A 72 7.49 -2.52 5.71
CA LEU A 72 8.22 -2.87 4.47
C LEU A 72 7.88 -1.97 3.27
N THR A 73 6.85 -1.12 3.39
CA THR A 73 6.35 -0.28 2.31
C THR A 73 7.44 0.59 1.63
N PRO A 74 8.42 1.17 2.33
CA PRO A 74 9.50 1.93 1.68
C PRO A 74 10.31 1.08 0.69
N LEU A 75 10.63 -0.17 1.04
CA LEU A 75 11.39 -1.08 0.19
C LEU A 75 10.58 -1.53 -1.03
N VAL A 76 9.30 -1.89 -0.81
CA VAL A 76 8.38 -2.29 -1.89
C VAL A 76 8.21 -1.17 -2.92
N LYS A 77 8.20 0.10 -2.49
CA LYS A 77 8.13 1.25 -3.40
C LYS A 77 9.34 1.35 -4.31
N GLU A 78 10.55 1.17 -3.78
CA GLU A 78 11.77 1.24 -4.60
C GLU A 78 11.88 0.03 -5.55
N GLU A 79 11.50 -1.17 -5.13
CA GLU A 79 11.43 -2.35 -6.01
C GLU A 79 10.46 -2.13 -7.18
N LEU A 80 9.25 -1.65 -6.87
CA LEU A 80 8.23 -1.38 -7.88
C LEU A 80 8.71 -0.33 -8.88
N LYS A 81 9.33 0.74 -8.39
CA LYS A 81 9.91 1.80 -9.22
C LYS A 81 10.98 1.26 -10.17
N TYR A 82 11.92 0.46 -9.65
CA TYR A 82 12.98 -0.14 -10.46
C TYR A 82 12.42 -1.08 -11.54
N THR A 83 11.41 -1.87 -11.17
CA THR A 83 10.72 -2.77 -12.10
C THR A 83 10.07 -2.00 -13.24
N ILE A 84 9.36 -0.91 -12.92
CA ILE A 84 8.72 -0.05 -13.92
C ILE A 84 9.77 0.58 -14.84
N GLN A 85 10.85 1.13 -14.29
CA GLN A 85 11.91 1.77 -15.07
C GLN A 85 12.60 0.78 -16.01
N THR A 86 13.00 -0.39 -15.49
CA THR A 86 13.65 -1.44 -16.27
C THR A 86 12.76 -1.89 -17.44
N ARG A 87 11.47 -2.10 -17.18
CA ARG A 87 10.51 -2.47 -18.22
C ARG A 87 10.39 -1.38 -19.30
N ARG A 88 10.32 -0.10 -18.92
CA ARG A 88 10.24 1.01 -19.88
C ARG A 88 11.47 1.07 -20.77
N LEU A 89 12.66 0.97 -20.19
CA LEU A 89 13.92 0.99 -20.94
C LEU A 89 14.01 -0.21 -21.89
N ALA A 90 13.58 -1.40 -21.47
CA ALA A 90 13.51 -2.58 -22.33
C ALA A 90 12.53 -2.41 -23.50
N GLU A 91 11.45 -1.63 -23.31
CA GLU A 91 10.51 -1.24 -24.36
C GLU A 91 11.03 -0.08 -25.23
N GLY A 92 12.26 0.41 -25.00
CA GLY A 92 12.87 1.54 -25.71
C GLY A 92 12.28 2.91 -25.34
N LYS A 93 11.52 2.98 -24.24
CA LYS A 93 10.95 4.23 -23.72
C LYS A 93 11.95 4.91 -22.79
N GLU A 94 11.91 6.23 -22.78
CA GLU A 94 12.71 7.03 -21.84
C GLU A 94 12.30 6.79 -20.38
N GLU A 95 13.24 7.08 -19.48
CA GLU A 95 13.04 7.06 -18.04
C GLU A 95 11.84 7.93 -17.63
N LEU A 96 11.05 7.42 -16.68
CA LEU A 96 9.81 8.07 -16.26
C LEU A 96 10.12 9.38 -15.51
N GLN A 97 9.89 10.52 -16.17
CA GLN A 97 9.93 11.84 -15.56
C GLN A 97 8.54 12.18 -14.99
N VAL A 98 8.45 12.35 -13.67
CA VAL A 98 7.23 12.83 -13.01
C VAL A 98 7.38 14.32 -12.76
N GLN A 99 6.54 15.12 -13.42
CA GLN A 99 6.45 16.55 -13.15
C GLN A 99 5.49 16.74 -11.97
N PHE A 100 6.01 17.26 -10.87
CA PHE A 100 5.20 17.68 -9.73
C PHE A 100 4.83 19.14 -9.96
N GLU A 101 3.71 19.36 -10.63
CA GLU A 101 3.13 20.70 -10.74
C GLU A 101 2.49 21.07 -9.41
N ASP A 102 2.71 22.32 -8.98
CA ASP A 102 2.02 22.84 -7.81
C ASP A 102 0.51 22.81 -8.05
N PRO A 103 -0.29 22.45 -7.03
CA PRO A 103 -1.74 22.45 -7.18
C PRO A 103 -2.22 23.86 -7.55
N ILE A 104 -2.82 23.98 -8.74
CA ILE A 104 -3.42 25.23 -9.18
C ILE A 104 -4.65 25.49 -8.31
N ASN A 105 -4.58 26.54 -7.49
CA ASN A 105 -5.74 27.03 -6.75
C ASN A 105 -6.72 27.65 -7.75
N SER A 106 -7.65 26.86 -8.27
CA SER A 106 -8.75 27.37 -9.07
C SER A 106 -9.74 28.11 -8.16
N GLU A 107 -10.10 29.34 -8.55
CA GLU A 107 -11.22 30.03 -7.92
C GLU A 107 -12.51 29.25 -8.19
N LEU A 108 -13.24 28.94 -7.13
CA LEU A 108 -14.52 28.23 -7.24
C LEU A 108 -15.51 29.09 -8.02
N ARG A 109 -16.18 28.47 -8.99
CA ARG A 109 -17.29 29.16 -9.68
C ARG A 109 -18.40 29.47 -8.68
N PRO A 110 -19.20 30.52 -8.90
CA PRO A 110 -20.27 30.90 -7.97
C PRO A 110 -21.25 29.74 -7.69
N ASP A 111 -21.50 28.86 -8.66
CA ASP A 111 -22.35 27.67 -8.47
C ASP A 111 -21.72 26.59 -7.56
N GLU A 112 -20.39 26.50 -7.56
CA GLU A 112 -19.65 25.58 -6.70
C GLU A 112 -19.61 26.09 -5.26
N VAL A 113 -19.45 27.40 -5.08
CA VAL A 113 -19.50 28.04 -3.76
C VAL A 113 -20.85 27.79 -3.09
N GLU A 114 -21.96 28.00 -3.81
CA GLU A 114 -23.31 27.75 -3.27
C GLU A 114 -23.49 26.28 -2.87
N ARG A 115 -23.00 25.34 -3.70
CA ARG A 115 -23.08 23.91 -3.41
C ARG A 115 -22.30 23.52 -2.15
N VAL A 116 -21.11 24.09 -1.97
CA VAL A 116 -20.26 23.88 -0.79
C VAL A 116 -20.94 24.45 0.45
N GLU A 117 -21.45 25.69 0.40
CA GLU A 117 -22.13 26.32 1.53
C GLU A 117 -23.40 25.54 1.93
N ARG A 118 -24.20 25.11 0.96
CA ARG A 118 -25.36 24.25 1.22
C ARG A 118 -24.97 22.96 1.92
N ARG A 119 -23.88 22.31 1.49
CA ARG A 119 -23.38 21.07 2.12
C ARG A 119 -22.86 21.33 3.54
N ARG A 120 -22.16 22.44 3.77
CA ARG A 120 -21.68 22.86 5.09
C ARG A 120 -22.84 23.05 6.05
N GLU A 121 -23.88 23.75 5.61
CA GLU A 121 -25.06 24.00 6.43
C GLU A 121 -25.82 22.72 6.77
N GLN A 122 -26.03 21.85 5.78
CA GLN A 122 -26.64 20.54 6.02
C GLN A 122 -25.83 19.69 7.00
N ASN A 123 -24.50 19.69 6.89
CA ASN A 123 -23.63 18.96 7.81
C ASN A 123 -23.67 19.57 9.21
N ARG A 124 -23.70 20.90 9.33
CA ARG A 124 -23.86 21.62 10.62
C ARG A 124 -25.14 21.18 11.33
N MET A 125 -26.26 21.21 10.62
CA MET A 125 -27.56 20.79 11.15
C MET A 125 -27.59 19.29 11.50
N ALA A 126 -27.01 18.45 10.65
CA ALA A 126 -26.91 17.02 10.92
C ALA A 126 -26.07 16.72 12.17
N ALA A 127 -24.92 17.39 12.33
CA ALA A 127 -24.06 17.24 13.49
C ALA A 127 -24.74 17.72 14.78
N GLN A 128 -25.47 18.84 14.74
CA GLN A 128 -26.23 19.33 15.89
C GLN A 128 -27.33 18.32 16.29
N ARG A 129 -28.10 17.81 15.32
CA ARG A 129 -29.13 16.78 15.56
C ARG A 129 -28.52 15.50 16.13
N PHE A 130 -27.38 15.06 15.60
CA PHE A 130 -26.67 13.89 16.09
C PHE A 130 -26.29 14.06 17.57
N ARG A 131 -25.63 15.17 17.92
CA ARG A 131 -25.26 15.48 19.30
C ARG A 131 -26.47 15.58 20.23
N GLN A 132 -27.56 16.20 19.76
CA GLN A 132 -28.80 16.28 20.55
C GLN A 132 -29.39 14.90 20.80
N ARG A 133 -29.49 14.04 19.78
CA ARG A 133 -29.98 12.66 19.94
C ARG A 133 -29.09 11.85 20.88
N GLN A 134 -27.78 12.01 20.79
CA GLN A 134 -26.84 11.35 21.69
C GLN A 134 -27.07 11.75 23.15
N LYS A 135 -27.25 13.05 23.41
CA LYS A 135 -27.57 13.55 24.75
C LYS A 135 -28.94 13.05 25.24
N SER A 136 -29.99 13.22 24.44
CA SER A 136 -31.35 12.79 24.80
C SER A 136 -31.43 11.29 25.09
N ARG A 137 -30.71 10.45 24.34
CA ARG A 137 -30.63 9.01 24.60
C ARG A 137 -29.98 8.71 25.97
N GLY A 138 -28.95 9.46 26.34
CA GLY A 138 -28.34 9.38 27.67
C GLY A 138 -29.33 9.76 28.77
N ASP A 139 -30.02 10.89 28.60
CA ASP A 139 -31.02 11.39 29.54
C ASP A 139 -32.21 10.40 29.71
N GLU A 140 -32.68 9.80 28.61
CA GLU A 140 -33.73 8.77 28.62
C GLU A 140 -33.30 7.52 29.40
N LEU A 141 -32.07 7.05 29.18
CA LEU A 141 -31.53 5.89 29.90
C LEU A 141 -31.40 6.18 31.40
N GLN A 142 -30.92 7.36 31.77
CA GLN A 142 -30.81 7.77 33.18
C GLN A 142 -32.19 7.85 33.85
N LYS A 143 -33.20 8.42 33.17
CA LYS A 143 -34.57 8.45 33.68
C LYS A 143 -35.15 7.05 33.87
N ALA A 144 -34.91 6.14 32.92
CA ALA A 144 -35.35 4.75 33.03
C ALA A 144 -34.68 4.06 34.23
N PHE A 145 -33.38 4.28 34.44
CA PHE A 145 -32.64 3.76 35.58
C PHE A 145 -33.23 4.25 36.91
N ILE A 146 -33.42 5.56 37.07
CA ILE A 146 -34.02 6.14 38.29
C ILE A 146 -35.42 5.57 38.52
N LYS A 147 -36.25 5.46 37.47
CA LYS A 147 -37.61 4.92 37.58
C LYS A 147 -37.60 3.48 38.10
N VAL A 148 -36.73 2.63 37.57
CA VAL A 148 -36.60 1.24 38.04
C VAL A 148 -36.12 1.23 39.49
N GLN A 149 -35.10 2.02 39.82
CA GLN A 149 -34.58 2.10 41.19
C GLN A 149 -35.68 2.52 42.18
N CYS A 150 -36.47 3.55 41.88
CA CYS A 150 -37.57 4.02 42.73
C CYS A 150 -38.76 3.04 42.83
N MET A 151 -38.87 2.03 41.97
CA MET A 151 -39.93 1.00 42.04
C MET A 151 -39.51 -0.19 42.91
N HIS A 152 -38.24 -0.27 43.30
CA HIS A 152 -37.68 -1.34 44.14
C HIS A 152 -37.39 -0.91 45.59
N TYR A 153 -37.79 0.30 45.97
CA TYR A 153 -37.82 0.81 47.34
C TYR A 153 -39.26 1.13 47.75
#